data_AF-A0A3A6MZQ9-F1
#
_entry.id   AF-A0A3A6MZQ9-F1
#
_cell.length_a   1.000
_cell.length_b   1.000
_cell.length_c   1.000
_cell.angle_alpha   90.00
_cell.angle_beta   90.00
_cell.angle_gamma   90.00
#
_symmetry.space_group_name_H-M   'P 1'
#
loop_
_entity.id
_entity.type
_entity.pdbx_description
1 polymer ?
#
loop_
_entity_poly.entity_id
_entity_poly.type
_entity_poly.pdbx_seq_one_letter_code
_entity_poly.pdbx_strand_id
1 'polypeptide(L)'
;MLDKRLSRTRTLLPDVVAIGGTTDPYQPAEVKYDNIRQCLAVLERHQYPVHVCTKSTLVLRDLQLLESIGKYNWCTVSVTITTADPAKAGFLEPRAPAPEARFGIIRQIKDAAVHVQAGVLLMPVVPLLCDSPEDLEAIE
;
A
#
# COMPACT_ATOMS: atom_id res chain seq x y z
N MET A 1 -15.16 -16.79 3.90
CA MET A 1 -14.20 -17.89 4.18
C MET A 1 -13.11 -17.46 5.16
N LEU A 2 -12.44 -16.33 4.93
CA LEU A 2 -11.36 -15.80 5.78
C LEU A 2 -11.76 -15.64 7.26
N ASP A 3 -12.87 -14.96 7.51
CA ASP A 3 -13.41 -14.72 8.86
C ASP A 3 -13.57 -15.99 9.70
N LYS A 4 -14.15 -17.04 9.10
CA LYS A 4 -14.32 -18.36 9.73
C LYS A 4 -12.99 -19.07 10.02
N ARG A 5 -11.94 -18.78 9.25
CA ARG A 5 -10.61 -19.37 9.50
C ARG A 5 -9.95 -18.65 10.67
N LEU A 6 -9.94 -17.31 10.67
CA LEU A 6 -9.32 -16.52 11.74
C LEU A 6 -9.98 -16.76 13.10
N SER A 7 -11.31 -16.88 13.16
CA SER A 7 -12.01 -17.17 14.42
C SER A 7 -11.67 -18.51 15.07
N ARG A 8 -11.04 -19.43 14.33
CA ARG A 8 -10.65 -20.76 14.81
C ARG A 8 -9.17 -20.85 15.18
N THR A 9 -8.37 -19.83 14.86
CA THR A 9 -6.93 -19.80 15.11
C THR A 9 -6.65 -19.33 16.54
N ARG A 10 -6.71 -20.23 17.53
CA ARG A 10 -6.55 -19.88 18.96
C ARG A 10 -5.10 -19.82 19.48
N THR A 11 -4.09 -20.11 18.67
CA THR A 11 -2.75 -20.44 19.19
C THR A 11 -1.60 -19.53 18.76
N LEU A 12 -1.81 -18.57 17.85
CA LEU A 12 -0.75 -17.70 17.36
C LEU A 12 -1.14 -16.23 17.57
N LEU A 13 -0.20 -15.44 18.08
CA LEU A 13 -0.33 -13.98 18.08
C LEU A 13 -0.47 -13.50 16.62
N PRO A 14 -1.36 -12.53 16.33
CA PRO A 14 -1.47 -11.96 14.99
C PRO A 14 -0.14 -11.35 14.56
N ASP A 15 0.41 -11.86 13.45
CA ASP A 15 1.57 -11.28 12.77
C ASP A 15 1.11 -10.43 11.58
N VAL A 16 2.02 -9.65 11.02
CA VAL A 16 1.75 -8.70 9.94
C VAL A 16 1.25 -9.43 8.70
N VAL A 17 0.05 -9.04 8.24
CA VAL A 17 -0.45 -9.46 6.92
C VAL A 17 0.10 -8.51 5.86
N ALA A 18 1.08 -8.99 5.11
CA ALA A 18 1.60 -8.31 3.94
C ALA A 18 0.64 -8.45 2.75
N ILE A 19 0.11 -7.32 2.28
CA ILE A 19 -0.82 -7.20 1.17
C ILE A 19 -0.07 -6.52 0.01
N GLY A 20 -0.08 -7.16 -1.17
CA GLY A 20 0.61 -6.64 -2.35
C GLY A 20 1.98 -7.26 -2.63
N GLY A 21 2.29 -8.42 -2.04
CA GLY A 21 3.59 -9.10 -2.21
C GLY A 21 3.82 -9.75 -3.58
N THR A 22 2.76 -10.15 -4.30
CA THR A 22 2.89 -10.80 -5.62
C THR A 22 2.33 -9.93 -6.75
N THR A 23 1.20 -9.28 -6.49
CA THR A 23 0.51 -8.43 -7.43
C THR A 23 -0.07 -7.24 -6.69
N ASP A 24 -0.24 -6.10 -7.36
CA ASP A 24 -0.88 -4.94 -6.75
C ASP A 24 -2.26 -5.33 -6.21
N PRO A 25 -2.61 -4.99 -4.95
CA PRO A 25 -3.91 -5.33 -4.37
C PRO A 25 -5.04 -4.49 -4.98
N TYR A 26 -4.74 -3.28 -5.45
CA TYR A 26 -5.70 -2.29 -5.94
C TYR A 26 -5.72 -2.21 -7.47
N GLN A 27 -5.77 -3.38 -8.12
CA GLN A 27 -5.95 -3.48 -9.58
C GLN A 27 -7.29 -2.87 -10.01
N PRO A 28 -7.49 -2.56 -11.30
CA PRO A 28 -8.78 -2.03 -11.78
C PRO A 28 -10.00 -2.89 -11.40
N ALA A 29 -9.83 -4.21 -11.28
CA ALA A 29 -10.88 -5.13 -10.84
C ALA A 29 -11.34 -4.86 -9.39
N GLU A 30 -10.48 -4.34 -8.52
CA GLU A 30 -10.78 -4.04 -7.12
C GLU A 30 -11.84 -2.95 -6.96
N VAL A 31 -12.04 -2.09 -7.97
CA VAL A 31 -13.15 -1.11 -7.99
C VAL A 31 -14.52 -1.80 -8.00
N LYS A 32 -14.61 -2.98 -8.62
CA LYS A 32 -15.87 -3.72 -8.76
C LYS A 32 -16.06 -4.77 -7.66
N TYR A 33 -14.98 -5.47 -7.31
CA TYR A 33 -15.08 -6.66 -6.46
C TYR A 33 -14.83 -6.36 -4.98
N ASP A 34 -14.21 -5.23 -4.64
CA ASP A 34 -13.92 -4.84 -3.25
C ASP A 34 -13.27 -5.97 -2.43
N ASN A 35 -12.44 -6.81 -3.04
CA ASN A 35 -11.90 -8.00 -2.40
C ASN A 35 -10.93 -7.61 -1.28
N ILE A 36 -10.06 -6.63 -1.55
CA ILE A 36 -9.10 -6.14 -0.56
C ILE A 36 -9.84 -5.42 0.56
N ARG A 37 -10.83 -4.57 0.23
CA ARG A 37 -11.65 -3.92 1.25
C ARG A 37 -12.35 -4.93 2.17
N GLN A 38 -12.94 -5.98 1.60
CA GLN A 38 -13.57 -7.06 2.37
C GLN A 38 -12.55 -7.82 3.24
N CYS A 39 -11.35 -8.08 2.73
CA CYS A 39 -10.27 -8.68 3.51
C CYS A 39 -9.83 -7.77 4.67
N LEU A 40 -9.60 -6.48 4.41
CA LEU A 40 -9.24 -5.50 5.44
C LEU A 40 -10.30 -5.42 6.54
N ALA A 41 -11.59 -5.49 6.21
CA ALA A 41 -12.68 -5.46 7.19
C ALA A 41 -12.74 -6.73 8.04
N VAL A 42 -12.23 -7.86 7.53
CA VAL A 42 -12.03 -9.06 8.34
C VAL A 42 -10.81 -8.90 9.24
N LEU A 43 -9.69 -8.40 8.69
CA LEU A 43 -8.45 -8.22 9.44
C LEU A 43 -8.60 -7.22 10.59
N GLU A 44 -9.33 -6.12 10.38
CA GLU A 44 -9.70 -5.14 11.40
C GLU A 44 -10.46 -5.80 12.56
N ARG A 45 -11.50 -6.59 12.26
CA ARG A 45 -12.32 -7.29 13.28
C ARG A 45 -11.52 -8.28 14.12
N HIS A 46 -10.49 -8.89 13.54
CA HIS A 46 -9.58 -9.81 14.23
C HIS A 46 -8.29 -9.13 14.71
N GLN A 47 -8.20 -7.80 14.61
CA GLN A 47 -7.08 -6.96 15.06
C GLN A 47 -5.72 -7.40 14.49
N TYR A 48 -5.67 -7.81 13.22
CA TYR A 48 -4.40 -8.12 12.55
C TYR A 48 -3.67 -6.83 12.15
N PRO A 49 -2.34 -6.74 12.37
CA PRO A 49 -1.55 -5.69 11.78
C PRO A 49 -1.42 -5.90 10.27
N VAL A 50 -1.32 -4.81 9.51
CA VAL A 50 -1.31 -4.87 8.03
C VAL A 50 -0.20 -4.02 7.42
N HIS A 51 0.41 -4.56 6.37
CA HIS A 51 1.32 -3.82 5.49
C HIS A 51 0.75 -3.84 4.08
N VAL A 52 0.40 -2.69 3.52
CA VAL A 52 -0.10 -2.58 2.15
C VAL A 52 0.98 -1.99 1.26
N CYS A 53 1.35 -2.73 0.21
CA CYS A 53 2.23 -2.25 -0.86
C CYS A 53 1.40 -2.02 -2.14
N THR A 54 1.43 -0.81 -2.71
CA THR A 54 0.66 -0.50 -3.93
C THR A 54 1.24 0.67 -4.73
N LYS A 55 0.90 0.74 -6.01
CA LYS A 55 1.08 1.91 -6.88
C LYS A 55 -0.20 2.73 -7.05
N SER A 56 -1.34 2.17 -6.66
CA SER A 56 -2.67 2.65 -7.02
C SER A 56 -3.20 3.69 -6.03
N THR A 57 -3.81 4.76 -6.55
CA THR A 57 -4.49 5.77 -5.74
C THR A 57 -5.76 5.23 -5.08
N LEU A 58 -6.28 4.08 -5.53
CA LEU A 58 -7.50 3.47 -5.00
C LEU A 58 -7.37 3.06 -3.51
N VAL A 59 -6.15 2.90 -2.99
CA VAL A 59 -5.91 2.66 -1.56
C VAL A 59 -6.55 3.71 -0.66
N LEU A 60 -6.67 4.96 -1.13
CA LEU A 60 -7.30 6.05 -0.40
C LEU A 60 -8.79 5.83 -0.13
N ARG A 61 -9.48 5.00 -0.93
CA ARG A 61 -10.87 4.57 -0.69
C ARG A 61 -11.03 3.85 0.66
N ASP A 62 -10.00 3.11 1.06
CA ASP A 62 -10.01 2.25 2.23
C ASP A 62 -9.29 2.90 3.42
N LEU A 63 -9.00 4.21 3.34
CA LEU A 63 -8.22 4.95 4.33
C LEU A 63 -8.83 4.91 5.73
N GLN A 64 -10.16 5.04 5.86
CA GLN A 64 -10.84 4.95 7.16
C GLN A 64 -10.66 3.57 7.82
N LEU A 65 -10.62 2.52 7.02
CA LEU A 65 -10.44 1.16 7.50
C LEU A 65 -9.00 0.90 7.93
N LEU A 66 -8.04 1.39 7.14
CA LEU A 66 -6.62 1.35 7.47
C LEU A 66 -6.31 2.15 8.73
N GLU A 67 -6.93 3.33 8.90
CA GLU A 67 -6.82 4.15 10.11
C GLU A 67 -7.36 3.43 11.35
N SER A 68 -8.51 2.76 11.21
CA SER A 68 -9.06 1.94 12.30
C SER A 68 -8.11 0.79 12.68
N ILE A 69 -7.53 0.10 11.69
CA ILE A 69 -6.51 -0.93 11.95
C ILE A 69 -5.31 -0.32 12.68
N GLY A 70 -4.77 0.80 12.17
CA GLY A 70 -3.64 1.53 12.75
C GLY A 70 -3.88 1.99 14.19
N LYS A 71 -5.13 2.29 14.53
CA LYS A 71 -5.52 2.73 15.87
C LYS A 71 -5.41 1.60 16.91
N TYR A 72 -5.71 0.37 16.51
CA TYR A 72 -5.74 -0.79 17.40
C TYR A 72 -4.50 -1.71 17.26
N ASN A 73 -3.80 -1.64 16.14
CA ASN A 73 -2.60 -2.42 15.85
C ASN A 73 -1.71 -1.67 14.83
N TRP A 74 -0.60 -2.26 14.39
CA TRP A 74 0.28 -1.63 13.40
C TRP A 74 -0.33 -1.63 11.99
N CYS A 75 -0.28 -0.49 11.30
CA CYS A 75 -0.70 -0.34 9.91
C CYS A 75 0.31 0.50 9.13
N THR A 76 0.84 -0.04 8.04
CA THR A 76 1.71 0.69 7.10
C THR A 76 1.19 0.61 5.68
N VAL A 77 1.21 1.73 4.96
CA VAL A 77 1.01 1.81 3.51
C VAL A 77 2.31 2.26 2.86
N SER A 78 2.93 1.37 2.10
CA SER A 78 4.10 1.71 1.28
C SER A 78 3.68 1.90 -0.17
N VAL A 79 3.93 3.08 -0.69
CA VAL A 79 3.57 3.44 -2.06
C VAL A 79 4.79 3.23 -2.95
N THR A 80 4.67 2.38 -3.97
CA THR A 80 5.80 2.15 -4.89
C THR A 80 6.03 3.36 -5.77
N ILE A 81 7.20 3.99 -5.60
CA ILE A 81 7.69 5.06 -6.46
C ILE A 81 9.08 4.66 -6.91
N THR A 82 9.18 4.26 -8.17
CA THR A 82 10.41 3.75 -8.79
C THR A 82 11.34 4.90 -9.20
N THR A 83 10.76 6.02 -9.59
CA THR A 83 11.44 7.25 -10.01
C THR A 83 10.47 8.42 -9.90
N ALA A 84 10.98 9.61 -9.60
CA ALA A 84 10.21 10.86 -9.65
C ALA A 84 10.06 11.43 -11.07
N ASP A 85 10.84 10.95 -12.04
CA ASP A 85 10.80 11.39 -13.44
C ASP A 85 9.60 10.78 -14.18
N PRO A 86 8.65 11.61 -14.67
CA PRO A 86 7.47 11.11 -15.38
C PRO A 86 7.78 10.35 -16.68
N ALA A 87 8.86 10.69 -17.38
CA ALA A 87 9.25 10.01 -18.62
C ALA A 87 9.78 8.60 -18.33
N LYS A 88 10.67 8.47 -17.34
CA LYS A 88 11.16 7.15 -16.89
C LYS A 88 10.04 6.30 -16.31
N ALA A 89 9.15 6.90 -15.52
CA ALA A 89 7.99 6.21 -14.96
C ALA A 89 7.03 5.73 -16.07
N GLY A 90 6.77 6.56 -17.09
CA GLY A 90 5.96 6.20 -18.24
C GLY A 90 6.56 5.06 -19.08
N PHE A 91 7.88 5.00 -19.18
CA PHE A 91 8.58 3.89 -19.83
C PHE A 91 8.47 2.59 -19.04
N LEU A 92 8.72 2.63 -17.72
CA LEU A 92 8.73 1.45 -16.85
C LEU A 92 7.32 0.91 -16.54
N GLU A 93 6.38 1.80 -16.27
CA GLU A 93 5.09 1.46 -15.66
C GLU A 93 3.92 2.25 -16.30
N PRO A 94 3.71 2.16 -17.63
CA PRO A 94 2.81 3.04 -18.39
C PRO A 94 1.34 3.03 -17.96
N ARG A 95 0.92 2.03 -17.18
CA ARG A 95 -0.47 1.89 -16.70
C ARG A 95 -0.65 2.28 -15.24
N ALA A 96 0.43 2.54 -14.53
CA ALA A 96 0.38 2.95 -13.15
C ALA A 96 0.19 4.49 -13.06
N PRO A 97 -0.36 5.01 -11.95
CA PRO A 97 -0.45 6.46 -11.74
C PRO A 97 0.93 7.13 -11.88
N ALA A 98 0.94 8.41 -12.29
CA ALA A 98 2.17 9.19 -12.36
C ALA A 98 2.84 9.32 -10.97
N PRO A 99 4.18 9.48 -10.89
CA PRO A 99 4.89 9.61 -9.61
C PRO A 99 4.28 10.68 -8.68
N GLU A 100 3.88 11.83 -9.22
CA GLU A 100 3.23 12.90 -8.46
C GLU A 100 1.94 12.44 -7.76
N ALA A 101 1.08 11.70 -8.45
CA ALA A 101 -0.13 11.16 -7.87
C ALA A 101 0.17 10.15 -6.74
N ARG A 102 1.27 9.39 -6.87
CA ARG A 102 1.72 8.43 -5.85
C ARG A 102 2.28 9.14 -4.61
N PHE A 103 3.09 10.19 -4.77
CA PHE A 103 3.47 11.06 -3.65
C PHE A 103 2.23 11.70 -3.00
N GLY A 104 1.22 12.05 -3.80
CA GLY A 104 -0.07 12.54 -3.32
C GLY A 104 -0.81 11.57 -2.39
N ILE A 105 -0.65 10.25 -2.58
CA ILE A 105 -1.20 9.24 -1.65
C ILE A 105 -0.54 9.40 -0.27
N ILE A 106 0.80 9.46 -0.24
CA ILE A 106 1.56 9.56 1.02
C ILE A 106 1.15 10.83 1.78
N ARG A 107 1.06 11.98 1.08
CA ARG A 107 0.61 13.25 1.68
C ARG A 107 -0.78 13.11 2.29
N GLN A 108 -1.75 12.60 1.53
CA GLN A 108 -3.12 12.44 2.01
C GLN A 108 -3.23 11.49 3.22
N ILE A 109 -2.46 10.40 3.24
CA ILE A 109 -2.44 9.51 4.41
C ILE A 109 -1.88 10.24 5.63
N LYS A 110 -0.74 10.95 5.49
CA LYS A 110 -0.14 11.72 6.59
C LYS A 110 -1.06 12.82 7.12
N ASP A 111 -1.88 13.42 6.25
CA ASP A 111 -2.79 14.51 6.62
C ASP A 111 -4.08 14.02 7.27
N ALA A 112 -4.60 12.86 6.85
CA ALA A 112 -5.95 12.41 7.21
C ALA A 112 -6.03 11.12 8.05
N ALA A 113 -4.93 10.37 8.18
CA ALA A 113 -4.89 9.08 8.85
C ALA A 113 -3.64 8.97 9.75
N VAL A 114 -3.73 9.58 10.94
CA VAL A 114 -2.61 9.76 11.88
C VAL A 114 -2.07 8.43 12.43
N HIS A 115 -2.88 7.37 12.41
CA HIS A 115 -2.49 6.06 12.89
C HIS A 115 -1.90 5.16 11.79
N VAL A 116 -1.89 5.61 10.53
CA VAL A 116 -1.29 4.88 9.41
C VAL A 116 0.12 5.41 9.13
N GLN A 117 1.11 4.54 9.20
CA GLN A 117 2.45 4.87 8.72
C GLN A 117 2.43 4.85 7.18
N ALA A 118 2.94 5.91 6.55
CA ALA A 118 3.03 5.99 5.09
C ALA A 118 4.45 6.31 4.65
N GLY A 119 4.89 5.67 3.56
CA GLY A 119 6.23 5.90 3.02
C GLY A 119 6.39 5.39 1.60
N VAL A 120 7.57 5.64 1.05
CA VAL A 120 7.93 5.16 -0.28
C VAL A 120 8.45 3.73 -0.20
N LEU A 121 7.99 2.88 -1.11
CA LEU A 121 8.64 1.63 -1.46
C LEU A 121 9.45 1.84 -2.73
N LEU A 122 10.75 2.15 -2.58
CA LEU A 122 11.67 2.32 -3.69
C LEU A 122 12.05 0.94 -4.27
N MET A 123 11.21 0.42 -5.18
CA MET A 123 11.43 -0.88 -5.81
C MET A 123 10.72 -0.99 -7.17
N PRO A 124 11.37 -1.53 -8.20
CA PRO A 124 12.79 -1.88 -8.26
C PRO A 124 13.70 -0.64 -8.38
N VAL A 125 14.94 -0.73 -7.94
CA VAL A 125 15.99 0.21 -8.38
C VAL A 125 16.59 -0.37 -9.67
N VAL A 126 16.21 0.20 -10.81
CA VAL A 126 16.61 -0.28 -12.14
C VAL A 126 17.95 0.34 -12.53
N PRO A 127 19.01 -0.46 -12.76
CA PRO A 127 20.33 0.06 -13.10
C PRO A 127 20.32 0.88 -14.39
N LEU A 128 21.12 1.95 -14.41
CA LEU A 128 21.27 2.90 -15.52
C LEU A 128 20.00 3.67 -15.89
N LEU A 129 18.95 3.55 -15.09
CA LEU A 129 17.67 4.19 -15.36
C LEU A 129 17.17 5.00 -14.17
N CYS A 130 17.16 4.42 -12.97
CA CYS A 130 16.71 5.09 -11.75
C CYS A 130 17.60 4.78 -10.54
N ASP A 131 18.91 4.65 -10.76
CA ASP A 131 19.93 4.35 -9.75
C ASP A 131 20.99 5.46 -9.59
N SER A 132 20.83 6.60 -10.28
CA SER A 132 21.73 7.74 -10.08
C SER A 132 21.49 8.39 -8.71
N PRO A 133 22.50 9.05 -8.11
CA PRO A 133 22.30 9.79 -6.87
C PRO A 133 21.14 10.79 -6.93
N GLU A 134 21.00 11.51 -8.04
CA GLU A 134 19.91 12.46 -8.27
C GLU A 134 18.54 11.77 -8.32
N ASP A 135 18.46 10.57 -8.91
CA ASP A 135 17.22 9.77 -8.93
C ASP A 135 16.83 9.31 -7.51
N LEU A 136 17.80 8.94 -6.69
CA LEU A 136 17.56 8.49 -5.32
C LEU A 136 17.15 9.65 -4.40
N GLU A 137 17.87 10.78 -4.48
CA GLU A 137 17.55 12.00 -3.73
C GLU A 137 16.17 12.57 -4.07
N ALA A 138 15.70 12.41 -5.31
CA ALA A 138 14.38 12.87 -5.72
C ALA A 138 13.21 12.06 -5.10
N ILE A 139 13.50 10.94 -4.43
CA ILE A 139 12.50 10.03 -3.86
C ILE A 139 12.46 10.10 -2.31
N GLU A 140 13.49 10.66 -1.67
CA GLU A 140 13.56 10.91 -0.23
C GLU A 140 12.49 11.92 0.26
#